data_AF-A0A6C0B1T5-F1
#
_entry.id   AF-A0A6C0B1T5-F1
#
_cell.length_a   1.000
_cell.length_b   1.000
_cell.length_c   1.000
_cell.angle_alpha   90.00
_cell.angle_beta   90.00
_cell.angle_gamma   90.00
#
_symmetry.space_group_name_H-M   'P 1'
#
loop_
_entity.id
_entity.type
_entity.pdbx_description
1 polymer ?
#
loop_
_entity_poly.entity_id
_entity_poly.type
_entity_poly.pdbx_seq_one_letter_code
_entity_poly.pdbx_strand_id
1 'polypeptide(L)'
;MIRGLLLEYVGCLLIVASLVFTHANPVVVGLAYTSALFIADGNSDGFFTPLGVLFQYLLGRVSVTNSLKLVGIQILAVLSVMLLHKSRPVAAL
;
A
#
# COMPACT_ATOMS: atom_id res chain seq x y z
N MET A 1 -13.79 10.23 1.80
CA MET A 1 -12.73 10.39 0.78
C MET A 1 -11.33 10.45 1.41
N ILE A 2 -10.98 11.45 2.22
CA ILE A 2 -9.62 11.55 2.83
C ILE A 2 -9.29 10.36 3.75
N ARG A 3 -10.25 9.93 4.58
CA ARG A 3 -10.08 8.75 5.46
C ARG A 3 -9.69 7.48 4.68
N GLY A 4 -10.38 7.20 3.57
CA GLY A 4 -10.07 6.04 2.73
C GLY A 4 -8.68 6.12 2.10
N LEU A 5 -8.28 7.30 1.61
CA LEU A 5 -6.92 7.51 1.08
C LEU A 5 -5.85 7.32 2.17
N LEU A 6 -6.10 7.77 3.40
CA LEU A 6 -5.18 7.53 4.52
C LEU A 6 -5.06 6.04 4.85
N LEU A 7 -6.18 5.31 4.84
CA LEU A 7 -6.18 3.86 5.07
C LEU A 7 -5.44 3.13 3.94
N GLU A 8 -5.63 3.54 2.69
CA GLU A 8 -4.88 3.05 1.53
C GLU A 8 -3.38 3.28 1.68
N TYR A 9 -2.98 4.49 2.09
CA TYR A 9 -1.60 4.84 2.38
C TYR A 9 -1.00 3.95 3.48
N VAL A 10 -1.68 3.83 4.61
CA VAL A 10 -1.18 3.05 5.77
C VAL A 10 -1.07 1.57 5.42
N GLY A 11 -2.08 1.00 4.76
CA GLY A 11 -2.05 -0.39 4.32
C GLY A 11 -0.93 -0.65 3.32
N CYS A 12 -0.78 0.20 2.30
CA CYS A 12 0.29 0.08 1.32
C CYS A 12 1.68 0.25 1.96
N LEU A 13 1.83 1.21 2.89
CA LEU A 13 3.07 1.42 3.65
C LEU A 13 3.45 0.17 4.44
N LEU A 14 2.48 -0.45 5.13
CA LEU A 14 2.69 -1.65 5.93
C LEU A 14 3.09 -2.85 5.07
N ILE A 15 2.42 -3.04 3.92
CA ILE A 15 2.76 -4.08 2.93
C ILE A 15 4.17 -3.86 2.36
N VAL A 16 4.50 -2.66 1.88
CA VAL A 16 5.80 -2.38 1.27
C VAL A 16 6.92 -2.46 2.31
N ALA A 17 6.71 -1.96 3.52
CA ALA A 17 7.66 -2.12 4.61
C ALA A 17 7.91 -3.59 4.93
N SER A 18 6.87 -4.43 4.97
CA SER A 18 7.02 -5.87 5.19
C SER A 18 7.85 -6.52 4.07
N LEU A 19 7.59 -6.20 2.81
CA LEU A 19 8.34 -6.71 1.67
C LEU A 19 9.83 -6.37 1.77
N VAL A 20 10.14 -5.10 2.05
CA VAL A 20 11.52 -4.58 2.07
C VAL A 20 12.31 -5.05 3.29
N PHE A 21 11.72 -5.02 4.48
CA PHE A 21 12.46 -5.26 5.73
C PHE A 21 12.43 -6.71 6.21
N THR A 22 11.66 -7.58 5.57
CA THR A 22 11.60 -9.01 5.92
C THR A 22 12.07 -9.93 4.79
N HIS A 23 12.76 -9.38 3.79
CA HIS A 23 13.20 -10.10 2.59
C HIS A 23 12.05 -10.84 1.90
N ALA A 24 10.89 -10.19 1.82
CA ALA A 24 9.66 -10.76 1.27
C ALA A 24 9.26 -12.12 1.89
N ASN A 25 9.44 -12.28 3.21
CA ASN A 25 8.93 -13.47 3.90
C ASN A 25 7.42 -13.60 3.66
N PRO A 26 6.94 -14.71 3.04
CA PRO A 26 5.57 -14.82 2.58
C PRO A 26 4.56 -14.79 3.72
N VAL A 27 4.91 -15.31 4.90
CA VAL A 27 4.04 -15.30 6.09
C VAL A 27 3.86 -13.87 6.57
N VAL A 28 4.95 -13.11 6.69
CA VAL A 28 4.88 -11.72 7.20
C VAL A 28 4.17 -10.81 6.21
N VAL A 29 4.43 -10.97 4.92
CA VAL A 29 3.73 -10.21 3.86
C VAL A 29 2.25 -10.57 3.82
N GLY A 30 1.88 -11.84 3.97
CA GLY A 30 0.49 -12.28 4.05
C GLY A 30 -0.24 -11.66 5.25
N LEU A 31 0.40 -11.65 6.42
CA LEU A 31 -0.14 -10.98 7.61
C LEU A 31 -0.26 -9.47 7.43
N ALA A 32 0.67 -8.85 6.72
CA ALA A 32 0.63 -7.42 6.39
C ALA A 32 -0.58 -7.08 5.50
N TYR A 33 -0.81 -7.85 4.43
CA TYR A 33 -1.99 -7.70 3.58
C TYR A 33 -3.29 -7.92 4.36
N THR A 34 -3.34 -8.99 5.15
CA THR A 34 -4.52 -9.33 5.97
C THR A 34 -4.83 -8.19 6.94
N SER A 35 -3.82 -7.69 7.65
CA SER A 35 -3.94 -6.55 8.56
C SER A 35 -4.43 -5.30 7.84
N ALA A 36 -3.88 -4.99 6.66
CA ALA A 36 -4.30 -3.82 5.89
C ALA A 36 -5.79 -3.88 5.50
N LEU A 37 -6.28 -5.06 5.10
CA LEU A 37 -7.70 -5.28 4.78
C LEU A 37 -8.60 -5.11 6.01
N PHE A 38 -8.21 -5.67 7.16
CA PHE A 38 -8.96 -5.51 8.42
C PHE A 38 -8.94 -4.08 8.96
N ILE A 39 -7.83 -3.37 8.82
CA ILE A 39 -7.73 -1.96 9.24
C ILE A 39 -8.61 -1.08 8.34
N ALA A 40 -8.67 -1.39 7.04
CA ALA A 40 -9.52 -0.64 6.12
C ALA A 40 -11.00 -0.85 6.43
N ASP A 41 -11.44 -2.07 6.77
CA ASP A 41 -12.81 -2.39 7.21
C ASP A 41 -13.91 -1.74 6.33
N GLY A 42 -13.75 -1.84 5.00
CA GLY A 42 -14.67 -1.22 4.04
C GLY A 42 -14.65 0.33 3.97
N ASN A 43 -13.80 0.99 4.75
CA ASN A 43 -13.61 2.45 4.74
C ASN A 43 -12.54 2.91 3.72
N SER A 44 -11.84 1.97 3.08
CA SER A 44 -11.03 2.17 1.87
C SER A 44 -11.56 1.29 0.73
N ASP A 45 -11.23 1.64 -0.51
CA ASP A 45 -11.43 0.77 -1.67
C ASP A 45 -10.54 -0.51 -1.58
N GLY A 46 -9.48 -0.47 -0.76
CA GLY A 46 -8.81 -1.66 -0.24
C GLY A 46 -7.95 -2.42 -1.25
N PHE A 47 -7.47 -1.75 -2.30
CA PHE A 47 -6.71 -2.42 -3.36
C PHE A 47 -5.24 -2.61 -3.01
N PHE A 48 -4.67 -1.66 -2.26
CA PHE A 48 -3.30 -1.58 -1.75
C PHE A 48 -2.18 -1.81 -2.78
N THR A 49 -2.54 -1.88 -4.07
CA THR A 49 -1.65 -2.17 -5.18
C THR A 49 -2.14 -1.41 -6.43
N PRO A 50 -1.23 -0.87 -7.26
CA PRO A 50 -1.63 -0.17 -8.48
C PRO A 50 -2.34 -1.08 -9.48
N LEU A 51 -1.97 -2.36 -9.53
CA LEU A 51 -2.63 -3.35 -10.39
C LEU A 51 -4.07 -3.64 -9.95
N GLY A 52 -4.34 -3.69 -8.64
CA GLY A 52 -5.71 -3.81 -8.13
C GLY A 52 -6.58 -2.61 -8.52
N VAL A 53 -6.02 -1.39 -8.43
CA VAL A 53 -6.71 -0.17 -8.89
C VAL A 53 -6.99 -0.22 -10.39
N LEU A 54 -5.99 -0.59 -11.20
CA LEU A 54 -6.13 -0.70 -12.65
C LEU A 54 -7.20 -1.73 -13.04
N PHE A 55 -7.19 -2.90 -12.41
CA PHE A 55 -8.19 -3.94 -12.64
C PHE A 55 -9.61 -3.40 -12.41
N GLN A 56 -9.81 -2.68 -11.31
CA GLN A 56 -11.12 -2.17 -10.92
C GLN A 56 -11.57 -0.99 -11.78
N TYR A 57 -10.63 -0.17 -12.25
CA TYR A 57 -10.89 0.85 -13.28
C TYR A 57 -11.35 0.22 -14.59
N LEU A 58 -10.66 -0.83 -15.07
CA LEU A 58 -11.03 -1.53 -16.31
C LEU A 58 -12.40 -2.21 -16.22
N LEU A 59 -12.81 -2.64 -15.03
CA LEU A 59 -14.15 -3.15 -14.76
C LEU A 59 -15.23 -2.05 -14.63
N GLY A 60 -14.86 -0.77 -14.76
CA GLY A 60 -15.78 0.36 -14.60
C GLY A 60 -16.27 0.56 -13.16
N ARG A 61 -15.61 -0.06 -12.17
CA ARG A 61 -16.00 0.00 -10.75
C ARG A 61 -15.42 1.21 -10.03
N VAL A 62 -14.41 1.86 -10.61
CA VAL A 62 -13.73 3.03 -10.05
C VAL A 62 -13.56 4.07 -11.14
N SER A 63 -13.84 5.34 -10.83
CA SER A 63 -13.64 6.45 -11.77
C SER A 63 -12.15 6.71 -12.04
N VAL A 64 -11.82 7.33 -13.18
CA VAL A 64 -10.42 7.68 -13.50
C VAL A 64 -9.81 8.57 -12.42
N THR A 65 -10.59 9.54 -11.90
CA THR A 65 -10.16 10.47 -10.87
C THR A 65 -9.86 9.78 -9.55
N ASN A 66 -10.67 8.80 -9.14
CA ASN A 66 -10.38 8.02 -7.92
C ASN A 66 -9.17 7.10 -8.15
N SER A 67 -9.07 6.48 -9.33
CA SER A 67 -7.95 5.61 -9.67
C SER A 67 -6.61 6.35 -9.57
N LEU A 68 -6.53 7.57 -10.10
CA LEU A 68 -5.34 8.42 -10.00
C LEU A 68 -5.00 8.79 -8.55
N LYS A 69 -6.01 9.09 -7.71
CA LYS A 69 -5.79 9.38 -6.29
C LYS A 69 -5.24 8.17 -5.53
N LEU A 70 -5.79 6.98 -5.80
CA LEU A 70 -5.34 5.73 -5.18
C LEU A 70 -3.92 5.35 -5.60
N VAL A 71 -3.62 5.42 -6.90
CA VAL A 71 -2.26 5.18 -7.39
C VAL A 71 -1.28 6.21 -6.81
N GLY A 72 -1.68 7.49 -6.78
CA GLY A 72 -0.86 8.56 -6.18
C GLY A 72 -0.54 8.29 -4.71
N ILE A 73 -1.52 7.87 -3.90
CA ILE A 73 -1.28 7.61 -2.48
C ILE A 73 -0.45 6.34 -2.25
N GLN A 74 -0.61 5.30 -3.08
CA GLN A 74 0.22 4.10 -3.05
C GLN A 74 1.68 4.42 -3.42
N ILE A 75 1.92 5.28 -4.42
CA ILE A 75 3.26 5.76 -4.77
C ILE A 75 3.89 6.51 -3.58
N LEU A 76 3.14 7.39 -2.93
CA LEU A 76 3.63 8.09 -1.74
C LEU A 76 4.04 7.13 -0.63
N ALA A 77 3.28 6.05 -0.40
CA ALA A 77 3.65 5.02 0.58
C ALA A 77 4.97 4.32 0.22
N VAL A 78 5.15 3.96 -1.05
CA VAL A 78 6.41 3.37 -1.55
C VAL A 78 7.59 4.33 -1.35
N LEU A 79 7.42 5.61 -1.67
CA LEU A 79 8.46 6.63 -1.49
C LEU A 79 8.84 6.77 -0.01
N SER A 80 7.87 6.76 0.90
CA SER A 80 8.13 6.80 2.35
C SER A 80 8.98 5.62 2.84
N VAL A 81 8.66 4.40 2.40
CA VAL A 81 9.46 3.21 2.75
C VAL A 81 10.85 3.26 2.11
N MET A 82 10.95 3.71 0.87
CA MET A 82 12.22 3.86 0.17
C MET A 82 13.15 4.84 0.87
N LEU A 83 12.63 6.00 1.31
CA LEU A 83 13.38 6.97 2.10
C LEU A 83 13.84 6.36 3.42
N LEU A 84 12.94 5.70 4.15
CA LEU A 84 13.27 5.04 5.42
C LEU A 84 14.35 3.97 5.26
N HIS A 85 14.29 3.18 4.19
CA HIS A 85 15.29 2.15 3.90
C HIS A 85 16.66 2.78 3.57
N LYS A 86 16.69 3.79 2.70
CA LYS A 86 17.93 4.49 2.31
C LYS A 86 18.60 5.23 3.48
N SER A 87 17.83 5.70 4.44
CA SER A 87 18.35 6.42 5.62
C SER A 87 18.98 5.50 6.68
N ARG A 88 18.94 4.17 6.53
CA ARG A 88 19.59 3.27 7.48
C ARG A 88 21.12 3.27 7.30
N PRO A 89 21.91 3.49 8.36
CA PRO A 89 23.36 3.41 8.27
C PRO A 89 23.81 2.00 7.89
N VAL A 90 24.83 1.91 7.04
CA VAL A 90 25.37 0.68 6.42
C VAL A 90 25.85 -0.36 7.45
N ALA A 91 26.04 0.02 8.72
CA ALA A 91 26.57 -0.85 9.78
C ALA A 91 25.57 -1.88 10.36
N ALA A 92 24.39 -2.08 9.76
CA ALA A 92 23.35 -2.99 10.25
C ALA A 92 23.14 -4.26 9.38
N LEU A 93 24.12 -4.62 8.55
CA LEU A 93 24.21 -5.88 7.80
C LEU A 93 25.59 -6.51 8.03
#